data_AF-A0A650CPM8-F1
#
_entry.id   AF-A0A650CPM8-F1
#
_cell.length_a   1.000
_cell.length_b   1.000
_cell.length_c   1.000
_cell.angle_alpha   90.00
_cell.angle_beta   90.00
_cell.angle_gamma   90.00
#
_symmetry.space_group_name_H-M   'P 1'
#
loop_
_entity.id
_entity.type
_entity.pdbx_description
1 polymer ?
#
loop_
_entity_poly.entity_id
_entity_poly.type
_entity_poly.pdbx_seq_one_letter_code
_entity_poly.pdbx_strand_id
1 'polypeptide(L)'
;MSFVWSTIELKPIGNIEHNISDELIAKTFKKFMTKVVVYSEYKDELKGLDEFSHIVLISYLPRAKSESLQIKPLKPKIKANNLKIETNIPIVGIFSTCAPYRPNPKAYL
;
A
#
# COMPACT_ATOMS: atom_id res chain seq x y z
N MET A 1 0.63 -23.22 -26.61
CA MET A 1 -0.29 -22.89 -25.49
C MET A 1 -0.61 -21.41 -25.60
N SER A 2 -1.79 -21.07 -26.11
CA SER A 2 -2.21 -19.66 -26.25
C SER A 2 -2.76 -19.18 -24.91
N PHE A 3 -2.05 -18.24 -24.27
CA PHE A 3 -2.57 -17.54 -23.10
C PHE A 3 -3.70 -16.60 -23.55
N VAL A 4 -4.90 -16.80 -22.99
CA VAL A 4 -5.98 -15.82 -23.08
C VAL A 4 -5.74 -14.81 -21.96
N TRP A 5 -5.46 -13.57 -22.32
CA TRP A 5 -5.40 -12.49 -21.34
C TRP A 5 -6.83 -12.14 -20.92
N SER A 6 -7.07 -12.09 -19.62
CA SER A 6 -8.33 -11.60 -19.06
C SER A 6 -8.04 -10.44 -18.11
N THR A 7 -8.75 -9.34 -18.31
CA THR A 7 -8.69 -8.18 -17.42
C THR A 7 -9.53 -8.44 -16.19
N ILE A 8 -9.07 -7.98 -15.03
CA ILE A 8 -9.85 -8.01 -13.78
C ILE A 8 -10.31 -6.59 -13.49
N GLU A 9 -11.62 -6.42 -13.36
CA GLU A 9 -12.22 -5.17 -12.89
C GLU A 9 -12.44 -5.25 -11.37
N LEU A 10 -11.98 -4.23 -10.65
CA LEU A 10 -12.15 -4.13 -9.20
C LEU A 10 -13.25 -3.12 -8.88
N LYS A 11 -14.29 -3.57 -8.17
CA LYS A 11 -15.31 -2.69 -7.60
C LYS A 11 -14.91 -2.30 -6.17
N PRO A 12 -14.79 -1.01 -5.83
CA PRO A 12 -14.52 -0.61 -4.46
C PRO A 12 -15.69 -0.98 -3.55
N ILE A 13 -15.39 -1.42 -2.33
CA ILE A 13 -16.38 -1.76 -1.28
C ILE A 13 -16.51 -0.68 -0.21
N GLY A 14 -15.73 0.40 -0.32
CA GLY A 14 -15.61 1.41 0.70
C GLY A 14 -14.45 2.39 0.44
N ASN A 15 -14.24 3.29 1.40
CA ASN A 15 -13.16 4.27 1.39
C ASN A 15 -12.44 4.33 2.75
N ILE A 16 -11.22 4.86 2.74
CA ILE A 16 -10.44 5.10 3.96
C ILE A 16 -10.47 6.60 4.24
N GLU A 17 -10.93 6.99 5.41
CA GLU A 17 -10.97 8.37 5.89
C GLU A 17 -9.83 8.62 6.88
N HIS A 18 -9.06 9.67 6.62
CA HIS A 18 -7.99 10.12 7.50
C HIS A 18 -7.73 11.63 7.30
N ASN A 19 -7.25 12.30 8.35
CA ASN A 19 -6.85 13.72 8.28
C ASN A 19 -5.32 13.87 8.26
N ILE A 20 -4.67 13.09 7.41
CA ILE A 20 -3.19 13.01 7.32
C ILE A 20 -2.79 13.59 5.98
N SER A 21 -1.82 14.51 5.98
CA SER A 21 -1.32 15.09 4.74
C SER A 21 -0.57 14.05 3.90
N ASP A 22 -0.69 14.15 2.58
CA ASP A 22 0.00 13.26 1.64
C ASP A 22 1.53 13.32 1.81
N GLU A 23 2.07 14.49 2.12
CA GLU A 23 3.49 14.68 2.40
C GLU A 23 3.95 13.88 3.62
N LEU A 24 3.14 13.85 4.68
CA LEU A 24 3.46 13.10 5.88
C LEU A 24 3.42 11.60 5.61
N ILE A 25 2.41 11.11 4.88
CA ILE A 25 2.28 9.70 4.46
C ILE A 25 3.50 9.27 3.64
N ALA A 26 3.96 10.08 2.70
CA ALA A 26 5.09 9.75 1.83
C ALA A 26 6.44 9.67 2.55
N LYS A 27 6.60 10.36 3.69
CA LYS A 27 7.91 10.56 4.35
C LYS A 27 8.10 9.75 5.63
N THR A 28 7.08 9.01 6.06
CA THR A 28 7.05 8.34 7.37
C THR A 28 6.66 6.87 7.29
N PHE A 29 7.18 6.08 8.22
CA PHE A 29 6.74 4.70 8.48
C PHE A 29 5.84 4.62 9.73
N LYS A 30 5.38 5.78 10.25
CA LYS A 30 4.51 5.83 11.43
C LYS A 30 3.15 5.21 11.11
N LYS A 31 2.61 4.49 12.09
CA LYS A 31 1.23 4.02 12.08
C LYS A 31 0.31 5.19 12.43
N PHE A 32 -0.81 5.29 11.72
CA PHE A 32 -1.84 6.28 12.00
C PHE A 32 -3.17 5.56 12.20
N MET A 33 -4.02 6.12 13.06
CA MET A 33 -5.39 5.68 13.21
C MET A 33 -6.20 6.23 12.03
N THR A 34 -6.89 5.35 11.33
CA THR A 34 -7.72 5.67 10.16
C THR A 34 -9.06 4.97 10.28
N LYS A 35 -10.09 5.53 9.63
CA LYS A 35 -11.42 4.91 9.61
C LYS A 35 -11.67 4.27 8.25
N VAL A 36 -12.06 3.00 8.24
CA VAL A 36 -12.53 2.32 7.04
C VAL A 36 -14.05 2.43 7.00
N VAL A 37 -14.57 3.05 5.94
CA VAL A 37 -16.01 3.20 5.72
C VAL A 37 -16.41 2.25 4.60
N VAL A 38 -17.16 1.21 4.95
CA VAL A 38 -17.71 0.23 4.00
C VAL A 38 -19.05 0.74 3.48
N TYR A 39 -19.30 0.59 2.18
CA TYR A 39 -20.57 1.04 1.58
C TYR A 39 -21.76 0.23 2.11
N SER A 40 -22.92 0.88 2.16
CA SER A 40 -24.10 0.33 2.83
C SER A 40 -24.59 -0.98 2.21
N GLU A 41 -24.38 -1.20 0.92
CA GLU A 41 -24.75 -2.44 0.26
C GLU A 41 -23.96 -3.66 0.72
N TYR A 42 -22.82 -3.47 1.42
CA TYR A 42 -21.99 -4.53 1.97
C TYR A 42 -22.06 -4.64 3.51
N LYS A 43 -23.07 -4.00 4.13
CA LYS A 43 -23.16 -3.92 5.60
C LYS A 43 -23.39 -5.30 6.24
N ASP A 44 -24.23 -6.13 5.64
CA ASP A 44 -24.60 -7.43 6.20
C ASP A 44 -23.45 -8.44 6.13
N GLU A 45 -22.54 -8.24 5.19
CA GLU A 45 -21.33 -9.02 4.96
C GLU A 45 -20.25 -8.77 6.02
N LEU A 46 -20.41 -7.75 6.87
CA LEU A 46 -19.51 -7.47 8.00
C LEU A 46 -19.89 -8.20 9.29
N LYS A 47 -20.98 -8.98 9.31
CA LYS A 47 -21.41 -9.72 10.51
C LYS A 47 -20.31 -10.68 10.98
N GLY A 48 -19.96 -10.62 12.26
CA GLY A 48 -18.90 -11.42 12.87
C GLY A 48 -17.48 -10.82 12.72
N LEU A 49 -17.32 -9.69 12.03
CA LEU A 49 -16.01 -9.02 11.93
C LEU A 49 -15.51 -8.53 13.30
N ASP A 50 -16.43 -8.23 14.22
CA ASP A 50 -16.17 -7.80 15.59
C ASP A 50 -15.59 -8.89 16.49
N GLU A 51 -15.67 -10.17 16.09
CA GLU A 51 -15.00 -11.28 16.78
C GLU A 51 -13.49 -11.31 16.53
N PHE A 52 -12.99 -10.51 15.57
CA PHE A 52 -11.58 -10.47 15.20
C PHE A 52 -10.89 -9.21 15.72
N SER A 53 -9.68 -9.38 16.26
CA SER A 53 -8.82 -8.27 16.66
C SER A 53 -8.02 -7.66 15.49
N HIS A 54 -7.86 -8.40 14.39
CA HIS A 54 -7.03 -8.02 13.26
C HIS A 54 -7.70 -8.41 11.95
N ILE A 55 -7.49 -7.59 10.93
CA ILE A 55 -7.96 -7.83 9.56
C ILE A 55 -6.80 -7.61 8.59
N VAL A 56 -6.88 -8.21 7.41
CA VAL A 56 -6.03 -7.84 6.27
C VAL A 56 -6.85 -6.94 5.36
N LEU A 57 -6.44 -5.68 5.22
CA LEU A 57 -7.14 -4.73 4.38
C LEU A 57 -6.38 -4.56 3.06
N ILE A 58 -7.05 -4.85 1.94
CA ILE A 58 -6.54 -4.58 0.60
C ILE A 58 -7.12 -3.25 0.12
N SER A 59 -6.27 -2.26 -0.09
CA SER A 59 -6.69 -0.94 -0.60
C SER A 59 -6.05 -0.63 -1.94
N TYR A 60 -6.76 0.15 -2.76
CA TYR A 60 -6.25 0.64 -4.03
C TYR A 60 -5.59 2.01 -3.83
N LEU A 61 -4.42 2.23 -4.45
CA LEU A 61 -3.66 3.48 -4.34
C LEU A 61 -3.81 4.30 -5.64
N PRO A 62 -4.92 5.06 -5.84
CA PRO A 62 -5.22 5.70 -7.12
C PRO A 62 -4.19 6.76 -7.55
N ARG A 63 -3.40 7.27 -6.60
CA ARG A 63 -2.37 8.30 -6.82
C ARG A 63 -0.99 7.71 -7.12
N ALA A 64 -0.80 6.39 -7.00
CA ALA A 64 0.48 5.74 -7.22
C ALA A 64 0.70 5.43 -8.71
N LYS A 65 1.01 6.46 -9.49
CA LYS A 65 1.36 6.32 -10.92
C LYS A 65 2.87 6.45 -11.10
N SER A 66 3.48 5.56 -11.89
CA SER A 66 4.88 5.63 -12.30
C SER A 66 5.02 5.05 -13.70
N GLU A 67 5.89 5.67 -14.50
CA GLU A 67 6.26 5.19 -15.84
C GLU A 67 7.40 4.16 -15.77
N SER A 68 8.03 3.99 -14.60
CA SER A 68 9.13 3.05 -14.37
C SER A 68 8.73 1.90 -13.45
N LEU A 69 9.12 0.67 -13.84
CA LEU A 69 9.05 -0.54 -13.02
C LEU A 69 10.32 -0.78 -12.20
N GLN A 70 11.24 0.18 -12.19
CA GLN A 70 12.44 0.19 -11.38
C GLN A 70 12.40 1.37 -10.40
N ILE A 71 12.87 1.13 -9.18
CA ILE A 71 12.90 2.14 -8.13
C ILE A 71 14.24 2.10 -7.41
N LYS A 72 14.74 3.28 -7.03
CA LYS A 72 15.81 3.40 -6.04
C LYS A 72 15.16 3.40 -4.64
N PRO A 73 15.36 2.37 -3.81
CA PRO A 73 14.74 2.32 -2.49
C PRO A 73 15.12 3.53 -1.65
N LEU A 74 14.17 4.01 -0.84
CA LEU A 74 14.43 5.06 0.15
C LEU A 74 15.56 4.60 1.08
N LYS A 75 16.53 5.48 1.31
CA LYS A 75 17.59 5.22 2.30
C LYS A 75 16.92 4.93 3.64
N PRO A 76 17.24 3.80 4.29
CA PRO A 76 16.74 3.54 5.63
C PRO A 76 17.10 4.73 6.53
N LYS A 77 16.11 5.39 7.14
CA LYS A 77 16.34 6.39 8.20
C LYS A 77 16.72 5.67 9.50
N ILE A 78 17.70 4.78 9.46
CA ILE A 78 18.19 4.15 10.67
C ILE A 78 19.13 5.17 11.28
N LYS A 79 18.69 5.88 12.33
CA LYS A 79 19.63 6.50 13.27
C LYS A 79 20.28 5.37 14.07
N ALA A 80 21.10 4.55 13.43
CA ALA A 80 21.83 3.52 14.14
C ALA A 80 23.10 4.16 14.67
N ASN A 81 23.17 4.24 16.00
CA ASN A 81 24.37 4.39 16.80
C ASN A 81 25.63 3.88 16.07
N ASN A 82 26.34 4.80 15.38
CA ASN A 82 27.63 4.56 14.74
C ASN A 82 27.71 3.46 13.66
N LEU A 83 26.58 2.98 13.09
CA LEU A 83 26.63 2.07 11.94
C LEU A 83 26.74 2.88 10.65
N LYS A 84 27.81 2.65 9.87
CA LYS A 84 27.93 3.17 8.51
C LYS A 84 26.79 2.63 7.66
N ILE A 85 25.81 3.48 7.36
CA ILE A 85 24.73 3.16 6.43
C ILE A 85 25.32 3.20 5.03
N GLU A 86 25.29 2.08 4.31
CA GLU A 86 25.63 2.07 2.89
C GLU A 86 24.74 3.05 2.13
N THR A 87 25.35 4.06 1.55
CA THR A 87 24.65 5.15 0.86
C THR A 87 24.36 4.82 -0.60
N ASN A 88 24.97 3.76 -1.14
CA ASN A 88 24.87 3.34 -2.52
C ASN A 88 23.88 2.17 -2.70
N ILE A 89 22.60 2.45 -2.45
CA ILE A 89 21.53 1.46 -2.63
C ILE A 89 21.30 1.27 -4.13
N PRO A 90 21.36 0.02 -4.64
CA PRO A 90 21.14 -0.26 -6.05
C PRO A 90 19.70 0.03 -6.47
N ILE A 91 19.53 0.35 -7.75
CA ILE A 91 18.21 0.38 -8.39
C ILE A 91 17.72 -1.07 -8.50
N VAL A 92 16.50 -1.33 -8.08
CA VAL A 92 15.90 -2.67 -8.10
C VAL A 92 14.55 -2.66 -8.81
N GLY A 93 14.12 -3.84 -9.26
CA GLY A 93 12.78 -4.02 -9.81
C GLY A 93 11.71 -3.81 -8.74
N ILE A 94 10.57 -3.22 -9.12
CA ILE A 94 9.54 -2.82 -8.17
C ILE A 94 8.93 -3.98 -7.40
N PHE A 95 8.86 -5.17 -8.02
CA PHE A 95 8.35 -6.38 -7.39
C PHE A 95 9.24 -6.89 -6.24
N SER A 96 10.51 -6.51 -6.21
CA SER A 96 11.44 -6.80 -5.10
C SER A 96 11.30 -5.82 -3.93
N THR A 97 10.36 -4.88 -4.00
CA THR A 97 10.13 -3.87 -2.94
C THR A 97 8.70 -3.94 -2.42
N CYS A 98 8.33 -3.05 -1.49
CA CYS A 98 6.94 -2.73 -1.09
C CYS A 98 6.48 -1.37 -1.66
N ALA A 99 7.12 -0.86 -2.73
CA ALA A 99 6.77 0.43 -3.30
C ALA A 99 5.32 0.44 -3.83
N PRO A 100 4.64 1.61 -3.77
CA PRO A 100 3.24 1.74 -4.18
C PRO A 100 3.05 1.74 -5.71
N TYR A 101 4.09 2.11 -6.47
CA TYR A 101 4.05 2.42 -7.89
C TYR A 101 4.00 1.21 -8.86
N ARG A 102 3.13 0.23 -8.59
CA ARG A 102 3.08 -1.05 -9.34
C ARG A 102 2.07 -1.00 -10.50
N PRO A 103 2.17 -1.94 -11.45
CA PRO A 103 1.13 -2.13 -12.47
C PRO A 103 -0.28 -2.22 -11.87
N ASN A 104 -0.41 -2.94 -10.76
CA ASN A 104 -1.62 -2.97 -9.94
C ASN A 104 -1.31 -2.30 -8.59
N PRO A 105 -1.60 -1.00 -8.43
CA PRO A 105 -1.25 -0.24 -7.24
C PRO A 105 -2.17 -0.60 -6.08
N LYS A 106 -1.82 -1.67 -5.36
CA LYS A 106 -2.51 -2.16 -4.16
C LYS A 106 -1.59 -2.14 -2.95
N ALA A 107 -2.18 -1.83 -1.79
CA ALA A 107 -1.53 -1.94 -0.49
C ALA A 107 -2.21 -3.03 0.35
N TYR A 108 -1.41 -3.71 1.15
CA TYR A 108 -1.84 -4.61 2.21
C TYR A 108 -1.59 -3.90 3.54
N LEU A 109 -2.65 -3.71 4.33
CA LEU A 109 -2.62 -3.04 5.64
C LEU A 109 -3.06 -4.00 6.73
#